data_AF-A0A8S0V4S7-F1
#
_entry.id   AF-A0A8S0V4S7-F1
#
_cell.length_a   1.000
_cell.length_b   1.000
_cell.length_c   1.000
_cell.angle_alpha   90.00
_cell.angle_beta   90.00
_cell.angle_gamma   90.00
#
_symmetry.space_group_name_H-M   'P 1'
#
loop_
_entity.id
_entity.type
_entity.pdbx_description
1 polymer ?
#
loop_
_entity_poly.entity_id
_entity_poly.type
_entity_poly.pdbx_seq_one_letter_code
_entity_poly.pdbx_strand_id
1 'polypeptide(L)'
;MIRDNLRNNVWYQPEERYSIDGKPENRQPAFWVPVDKLYFSLAEKLEDIFLESCVNSTACLPQIPNVFRVERGVSADVLVDNAAYRNFLHSKFNATPFDMESTGVAIICLQQRIPFIAIRTISDLAGGSSSVEVCIFSSLAARNAVNVVLRFVSLLLREVQTLYSAQSGL
;
A
#
# COMPACT_ATOMS: atom_id res chain seq x y z
N MET A 1 13.22 14.82 -18.86
CA MET A 1 12.54 14.40 -20.10
C MET A 1 12.90 12.94 -20.31
N ILE A 2 11.98 12.00 -20.10
CA ILE A 2 12.25 10.56 -20.28
C ILE A 2 12.20 10.30 -21.80
N ARG A 3 13.30 9.81 -22.38
CA ARG A 3 13.50 9.74 -23.84
C ARG A 3 12.77 8.59 -24.54
N ASP A 4 12.14 7.67 -23.79
CA ASP A 4 11.57 6.45 -24.36
C ASP A 4 10.05 6.28 -24.18
N ASN A 5 9.29 7.35 -23.90
CA ASN A 5 7.83 7.30 -23.99
C ASN A 5 7.37 7.90 -25.32
N LEU A 6 7.28 7.06 -26.36
CA LEU A 6 7.00 7.47 -27.73
C LEU A 6 5.58 7.99 -27.97
N ARG A 7 4.67 7.96 -26.99
CA ARG A 7 3.34 8.59 -27.10
C ARG A 7 2.82 9.15 -25.77
N ASN A 8 2.68 10.47 -25.76
CA ASN A 8 1.89 11.32 -24.85
C ASN A 8 2.49 11.76 -23.51
N ASN A 9 2.10 12.97 -23.08
CA ASN A 9 2.42 13.54 -21.77
C ASN A 9 1.47 12.97 -20.72
N VAL A 10 2.01 12.49 -19.60
CA VAL A 10 1.22 12.10 -18.43
C VAL A 10 0.98 13.34 -17.57
N TRP A 11 -0.29 13.68 -17.35
CA TRP A 11 -0.72 14.75 -16.46
C TRP A 11 -1.27 14.16 -15.17
N TYR A 12 -1.05 14.85 -14.05
CA TYR A 12 -1.59 14.49 -12.75
C TYR A 12 -2.21 15.72 -12.10
N GLN A 13 -3.32 15.52 -11.40
CA GLN A 13 -4.02 16.55 -10.65
C GLN A 13 -4.30 16.03 -9.25
N PRO A 14 -4.26 16.89 -8.21
CA PRO A 14 -4.73 16.51 -6.89
C PRO A 14 -6.22 16.14 -6.94
N GLU A 15 -6.60 15.14 -6.15
CA GLU A 15 -8.01 14.81 -5.95
C GLU A 15 -8.70 15.85 -5.06
N GLU A 16 -10.01 16.01 -5.23
CA GLU A 16 -10.82 16.92 -4.40
C GLU A 16 -11.46 16.15 -3.25
N ARG A 17 -11.26 16.63 -2.01
CA ARG A 17 -11.99 16.14 -0.82
C ARG A 17 -12.87 17.22 -0.23
N TYR A 18 -13.87 16.77 0.52
CA TYR A 18 -14.87 17.62 1.17
C TYR A 18 -14.84 17.41 2.68
N SER A 19 -14.89 18.49 3.46
CA SER A 19 -14.91 18.41 4.91
C SER A 19 -16.27 17.95 5.41
N ILE A 20 -16.30 17.04 6.40
CA ILE A 20 -17.55 16.58 7.04
C ILE A 20 -18.24 17.72 7.79
N ASP A 21 -17.47 18.51 8.54
CA ASP A 21 -18.01 19.63 9.34
C ASP A 21 -17.91 20.98 8.61
N GLY A 22 -17.47 20.95 7.35
CA GLY A 22 -17.28 22.16 6.56
C GLY A 22 -18.46 22.46 5.64
N LYS A 23 -18.35 23.58 4.94
CA LYS A 23 -19.25 23.90 3.84
C LYS A 23 -19.03 22.92 2.67
N PRO A 24 -20.06 22.21 2.16
CA PRO A 24 -19.92 21.25 1.06
C PRO A 24 -19.29 21.81 -0.22
N GLU A 25 -19.41 23.13 -0.44
CA GLU A 25 -18.81 23.83 -1.57
C GLU A 25 -17.29 24.08 -1.42
N ASN A 26 -16.73 23.92 -0.22
CA ASN A 26 -15.31 24.15 0.05
C ASN A 26 -14.49 22.90 -0.22
N ARG A 27 -13.94 22.83 -1.44
CA ARG A 27 -13.04 21.78 -1.90
C ARG A 27 -11.66 21.94 -1.28
N GLN A 28 -11.07 20.82 -0.83
CA GLN A 28 -9.67 20.78 -0.42
C GLN A 28 -8.90 19.83 -1.34
N PRO A 29 -7.76 20.24 -1.93
CA PRO A 29 -6.95 19.35 -2.73
C PRO A 29 -6.23 18.32 -1.83
N ALA A 30 -6.16 17.07 -2.30
CA ALA A 30 -5.41 15.99 -1.70
C ALA A 30 -4.54 15.33 -2.79
N PHE A 31 -3.24 15.63 -2.77
CA PHE A 31 -2.28 14.98 -3.66
C PHE A 31 -1.63 13.76 -2.99
N TRP A 32 -1.28 13.90 -1.71
CA TRP A 32 -0.81 12.80 -0.87
C TRP A 32 -1.76 12.62 0.31
N VAL A 33 -2.15 11.38 0.56
CA VAL A 33 -2.92 10.99 1.74
C VAL A 33 -1.95 10.31 2.72
N PRO A 34 -1.71 10.90 3.90
CA PRO A 34 -0.80 10.31 4.87
C PRO A 34 -1.44 9.07 5.49
N VAL A 35 -0.62 8.05 5.76
CA VAL A 35 -0.97 6.97 6.67
C VAL A 35 -0.86 7.43 8.12
N ASP A 36 -1.50 6.72 9.03
CA ASP A 36 -1.40 6.98 10.46
C ASP A 36 0.02 6.71 10.99
N LYS A 37 0.56 7.65 11.78
CA LYS A 37 1.95 7.59 12.26
C LYS A 37 2.19 6.44 13.24
N LEU A 38 1.22 6.17 14.12
CA LEU A 38 1.32 5.05 15.05
C LEU A 38 1.29 3.74 14.26
N TYR A 39 0.37 3.62 13.30
CA TYR A 39 0.26 2.42 12.48
C TYR A 39 1.55 2.18 11.68
N PHE A 40 2.13 3.23 11.09
CA PHE A 40 3.38 3.13 10.35
C PHE A 40 4.58 2.77 11.25
N SER A 41 4.63 3.26 12.49
CA SER A 41 5.67 2.83 13.46
C SER A 41 5.50 1.38 13.90
N LEU A 42 4.26 0.91 14.10
CA LEU A 42 3.99 -0.48 14.45
C LEU A 42 4.34 -1.44 13.31
N ALA A 43 4.19 -0.99 12.06
CA ALA A 43 4.53 -1.77 10.87
C ALA A 43 6.02 -2.11 10.78
N GLU A 44 6.91 -1.37 11.45
CA GLU A 44 8.34 -1.72 11.54
C GLU A 44 8.56 -3.09 12.18
N LYS A 45 7.74 -3.45 13.19
CA LYS A 45 7.79 -4.75 13.87
C LYS A 45 7.33 -5.92 12.98
N LEU A 46 6.91 -5.65 11.75
CA LEU A 46 6.49 -6.65 10.77
C LEU A 46 7.62 -7.03 9.80
N GLU A 47 8.74 -6.31 9.77
CA GLU A 47 9.82 -6.56 8.80
C GLU A 47 10.49 -7.94 8.99
N ASP A 48 10.50 -8.46 10.22
CA ASP A 48 11.11 -9.75 10.57
C ASP A 48 10.14 -10.94 10.60
N ILE A 49 8.93 -10.80 10.06
CA ILE A 49 7.96 -11.90 10.08
C ILE A 49 8.28 -12.96 9.03
N PHE A 50 8.00 -14.22 9.37
CA PHE A 50 8.07 -15.30 8.41
C PHE A 50 6.93 -15.18 7.38
N LEU A 51 7.31 -15.20 6.10
CA LEU A 51 6.40 -15.28 4.97
C LEU A 51 6.57 -16.60 4.23
N GLU A 52 5.45 -17.22 3.86
CA GLU A 52 5.48 -18.43 3.07
C GLU A 52 6.08 -18.13 1.68
N SER A 53 6.93 -19.02 1.19
CA SER A 53 7.56 -18.89 -0.13
C SER A 53 6.96 -19.81 -1.19
N CYS A 54 6.09 -20.75 -0.81
CA CYS A 54 5.62 -21.82 -1.69
C CYS A 54 4.10 -21.96 -1.67
N VAL A 55 3.52 -22.21 -2.85
CA VAL A 55 2.11 -22.60 -2.98
C VAL A 55 1.97 -24.10 -2.68
N ASN A 56 2.90 -24.91 -3.18
CA ASN A 56 2.98 -26.36 -2.99
C ASN A 56 4.44 -26.82 -3.15
N SER A 57 4.70 -28.14 -3.20
CA SER A 57 6.05 -28.70 -3.30
C SER A 57 6.78 -28.41 -4.62
N THR A 58 6.07 -27.98 -5.68
CA THR A 58 6.65 -27.74 -7.01
C THR A 58 6.66 -26.27 -7.42
N ALA A 59 5.89 -25.41 -6.74
CA ALA A 59 5.78 -23.98 -7.04
C ALA A 59 6.20 -23.14 -5.84
N CYS A 60 7.44 -22.66 -5.88
CA CYS A 60 8.06 -21.80 -4.88
C CYS A 60 8.65 -20.55 -5.52
N LEU A 61 8.67 -19.44 -4.78
CA LEU A 61 9.35 -18.21 -5.14
C LEU A 61 10.88 -18.45 -5.13
N PRO A 62 11.62 -17.85 -6.08
CA PRO A 62 13.08 -17.98 -6.13
C PRO A 62 13.78 -17.22 -4.99
N GLN A 63 13.12 -16.22 -4.42
CA GLN A 63 13.59 -15.44 -3.28
C GLN A 63 12.60 -15.52 -2.14
N ILE A 64 13.12 -15.51 -0.92
CA ILE A 64 12.29 -15.48 0.29
C ILE A 64 11.58 -14.12 0.33
N PRO A 65 10.24 -14.10 0.43
CA PRO A 65 9.50 -12.86 0.51
C PRO A 65 9.77 -12.17 1.84
N ASN A 66 9.89 -10.84 1.79
CA ASN A 66 10.13 -9.98 2.95
C ASN A 66 9.08 -8.87 3.01
N VAL A 67 8.89 -8.30 4.19
CA VAL A 67 8.04 -7.12 4.39
C VAL A 67 8.94 -5.88 4.40
N PHE A 68 8.52 -4.84 3.68
CA PHE A 68 9.20 -3.55 3.68
C PHE A 68 8.21 -2.43 3.94
N ARG A 69 8.61 -1.46 4.77
CA ARG A 69 7.97 -0.14 4.75
C ARG A 69 8.47 0.66 3.56
N VAL A 70 7.57 1.39 2.94
CA VAL A 70 7.87 2.25 1.80
C VAL A 70 7.43 3.67 2.10
N GLU A 71 8.09 4.64 1.49
CA GLU A 71 7.72 6.05 1.66
C GLU A 71 6.39 6.39 1.00
N ARG A 72 6.15 5.84 -0.20
CA ARG A 72 5.00 6.22 -1.05
C ARG A 72 4.52 5.04 -1.88
N GLY A 73 3.21 4.88 -1.92
CA GLY A 73 2.49 4.03 -2.88
C GLY A 73 1.51 4.87 -3.70
N VAL A 74 1.09 4.33 -4.84
CA VAL A 74 0.11 4.97 -5.73
C VAL A 74 -0.97 3.97 -6.13
N SER A 75 -2.14 4.47 -6.51
CA SER A 75 -3.25 3.64 -6.95
C SER A 75 -4.00 4.27 -8.12
N ALA A 76 -4.58 3.45 -9.00
CA ALA A 76 -5.54 3.87 -10.00
C ALA A 76 -6.39 2.69 -10.50
N ASP A 77 -7.55 2.96 -11.09
CA ASP A 77 -8.48 1.96 -11.64
C ASP A 77 -7.98 1.28 -12.94
N VAL A 78 -6.66 1.18 -13.12
CA VAL A 78 -6.02 0.55 -14.28
C VAL A 78 -4.97 -0.45 -13.83
N LEU A 79 -4.97 -1.62 -14.44
CA LEU A 79 -3.85 -2.55 -14.29
C LEU A 79 -2.65 -1.98 -15.06
N VAL A 80 -1.54 -1.75 -14.36
CA VAL A 80 -0.31 -1.26 -14.99
C VAL A 80 0.57 -2.44 -15.37
N ASP A 81 0.63 -2.74 -16.67
CA ASP A 81 1.57 -3.70 -17.25
C ASP A 81 2.50 -2.99 -18.26
N ASN A 82 3.24 -1.98 -17.78
CA ASN A 82 4.10 -1.15 -18.63
C ASN A 82 5.34 -0.67 -17.85
N ALA A 83 6.51 -1.17 -18.22
CA ALA A 83 7.76 -0.85 -17.54
C ALA A 83 8.13 0.64 -17.63
N ALA A 84 7.86 1.31 -18.75
CA ALA A 84 8.14 2.74 -18.90
C ALA A 84 7.25 3.58 -17.98
N TYR A 85 5.98 3.22 -17.83
CA TYR A 85 5.05 3.90 -16.92
C TYR A 85 5.40 3.64 -15.45
N ARG A 86 5.72 2.40 -15.08
CA ARG A 86 6.25 2.05 -13.75
C ARG A 86 7.49 2.90 -13.41
N ASN A 87 8.46 2.98 -14.33
CA ASN A 87 9.68 3.78 -14.15
C ASN A 87 9.37 5.28 -14.05
N PHE A 88 8.38 5.78 -14.79
CA PHE A 88 7.89 7.15 -14.64
C PHE A 88 7.36 7.39 -13.23
N LEU A 89 6.47 6.53 -12.71
CA LEU A 89 5.89 6.67 -11.37
C LEU A 89 6.98 6.67 -10.29
N HIS A 90 7.95 5.77 -10.38
CA HIS A 90 9.09 5.74 -9.47
C HIS A 90 9.94 7.03 -9.58
N SER A 91 10.37 7.41 -10.79
CA SER A 91 11.24 8.58 -10.99
C SER A 91 10.57 9.92 -10.63
N LYS A 92 9.25 10.03 -10.77
CA LYS A 92 8.50 11.26 -10.50
C LYS A 92 8.00 11.37 -9.09
N PHE A 93 7.53 10.26 -8.52
CA PHE A 93 6.85 10.28 -7.24
C PHE A 93 7.58 9.54 -6.14
N ASN A 94 8.68 8.84 -6.44
CA ASN A 94 9.33 7.89 -5.53
C ASN A 94 8.36 6.79 -5.06
N ALA A 95 7.41 6.42 -5.92
CA ALA A 95 6.42 5.39 -5.60
C ALA A 95 6.98 4.01 -5.94
N THR A 96 6.85 3.07 -5.01
CA THR A 96 7.35 1.69 -5.17
C THR A 96 6.22 0.69 -5.41
N PRO A 97 5.15 0.60 -4.58
CA PRO A 97 3.97 -0.18 -4.92
C PRO A 97 2.96 0.62 -5.75
N PHE A 98 2.27 -0.11 -6.63
CA PHE A 98 1.09 0.34 -7.35
C PHE A 98 -0.04 -0.68 -7.11
N ASP A 99 -1.25 -0.20 -6.84
CA ASP A 99 -2.44 -1.05 -6.74
C ASP A 99 -3.69 -0.36 -7.33
N MET A 100 -4.87 -0.96 -7.17
CA MET A 100 -6.10 -0.45 -7.79
C MET A 100 -7.16 0.02 -6.78
N GLU A 101 -6.87 -0.03 -5.47
CA GLU A 101 -7.88 0.26 -4.45
C GLU A 101 -7.42 1.20 -3.32
N SER A 102 -6.14 1.17 -2.93
CA SER A 102 -5.72 1.75 -1.64
C SER A 102 -5.97 3.25 -1.53
N THR A 103 -5.83 4.03 -2.61
CA THR A 103 -6.05 5.48 -2.57
C THR A 103 -7.54 5.82 -2.41
N GLY A 104 -8.43 5.04 -3.02
CA GLY A 104 -9.88 5.21 -2.85
C GLY A 104 -10.30 5.05 -1.39
N VAL A 105 -9.78 4.02 -0.71
CA VAL A 105 -10.01 3.81 0.73
C VAL A 105 -9.37 4.93 1.56
N ALA A 106 -8.12 5.29 1.26
CA ALA A 106 -7.36 6.30 2.00
C ALA A 106 -8.05 7.68 2.00
N ILE A 107 -8.59 8.12 0.86
CA ILE A 107 -9.29 9.41 0.74
C ILE A 107 -10.53 9.44 1.64
N ILE A 108 -11.30 8.35 1.69
CA ILE A 108 -12.48 8.26 2.55
C ILE A 108 -12.08 8.22 4.02
N CYS A 109 -11.06 7.45 4.41
CA CYS A 109 -10.53 7.45 5.77
C CYS A 109 -10.07 8.85 6.20
N LEU A 110 -9.34 9.56 5.32
CA LEU A 110 -8.91 10.94 5.57
C LEU A 110 -10.11 11.87 5.78
N GLN A 111 -11.13 11.77 4.92
CA GLN A 111 -12.35 12.57 5.04
C GLN A 111 -13.09 12.27 6.35
N GLN A 112 -13.19 10.99 6.75
CA GLN A 112 -13.85 10.51 7.96
C GLN A 112 -13.00 10.61 9.23
N ARG A 113 -11.77 11.11 9.14
CA ARG A 113 -10.81 11.19 10.26
C ARG A 113 -10.54 9.83 10.91
N ILE A 114 -10.55 8.78 10.10
CA ILE A 114 -10.24 7.41 10.52
C ILE A 114 -8.77 7.12 10.23
N PRO A 115 -7.98 6.64 11.21
CA PRO A 115 -6.61 6.19 10.99
C PRO A 115 -6.51 5.14 9.88
N PHE A 116 -5.51 5.25 9.02
CA PHE A 116 -5.37 4.39 7.83
C PHE A 116 -3.93 3.92 7.64
N ILE A 117 -3.76 2.67 7.21
CA ILE A 117 -2.52 2.13 6.65
C ILE A 117 -2.88 1.13 5.56
N ALA A 118 -2.11 1.11 4.47
CA ALA A 118 -2.23 0.09 3.43
C ALA A 118 -1.14 -0.98 3.61
N ILE A 119 -1.55 -2.25 3.64
CA ILE A 119 -0.65 -3.41 3.61
C ILE A 119 -0.97 -4.17 2.32
N ARG A 120 0.02 -4.26 1.42
CA ARG A 120 -0.14 -4.92 0.12
C ARG A 120 0.98 -5.92 -0.08
N THR A 121 0.64 -7.08 -0.64
CA THR A 121 1.64 -8.01 -1.18
C THR A 121 1.88 -7.67 -2.64
N ILE A 122 3.15 -7.67 -3.06
CA ILE A 122 3.53 -7.46 -4.46
C ILE A 122 3.39 -8.78 -5.21
N SER A 123 2.45 -8.85 -6.15
CA SER A 123 2.18 -10.02 -6.99
C SER A 123 3.11 -10.11 -8.20
N ASP A 124 3.56 -8.97 -8.70
CA ASP A 124 4.31 -8.86 -9.95
C ASP A 124 5.10 -7.57 -10.05
N LEU A 125 5.98 -7.55 -11.04
CA LEU A 125 6.67 -6.38 -11.51
C LEU A 125 5.98 -5.86 -12.77
N ALA A 126 5.17 -4.80 -12.62
CA ALA A 126 4.40 -4.15 -13.69
C ALA A 126 5.19 -3.94 -15.00
N GLY A 127 4.87 -4.65 -16.09
CA GLY A 127 5.60 -4.61 -17.36
C GLY A 127 6.92 -5.39 -17.40
N GLY A 128 7.14 -6.29 -16.44
CA GLY A 128 8.35 -7.11 -16.31
C GLY A 128 8.11 -8.54 -15.80
N SER A 129 6.89 -8.90 -15.42
CA SER A 129 6.50 -10.25 -15.00
C SER A 129 5.55 -10.89 -16.01
N SER A 130 5.44 -12.23 -15.98
CA SER A 130 4.46 -12.94 -16.80
C SER A 130 3.09 -13.03 -16.11
N SER A 131 2.00 -12.96 -16.88
CA SER A 131 0.64 -13.14 -16.34
C SER A 131 0.42 -14.52 -15.70
N VAL A 132 1.20 -15.52 -16.11
CA VAL A 132 1.17 -16.88 -15.55
C VAL A 132 1.71 -16.91 -14.12
N GLU A 133 2.81 -16.21 -13.84
CA GLU A 133 3.38 -16.11 -12.48
C GLU A 133 2.38 -15.48 -11.50
N VAL A 134 1.68 -14.42 -11.93
CA VAL A 134 0.63 -13.77 -11.13
C VAL A 134 -0.45 -14.77 -10.72
N CYS A 135 -0.97 -15.54 -11.67
CA CYS A 135 -2.02 -16.52 -11.41
C CYS A 135 -1.57 -17.62 -10.42
N ILE A 136 -0.33 -18.11 -10.56
CA ILE A 136 0.20 -19.18 -9.69
C ILE A 136 0.36 -18.68 -8.25
N PHE A 137 0.97 -17.51 -8.07
CA PHE A 137 1.34 -17.01 -6.74
C PHE A 137 0.27 -16.15 -6.07
N SER A 138 -0.86 -15.85 -6.72
CA SER A 138 -1.96 -15.07 -6.12
C SER A 138 -2.43 -15.63 -4.77
N SER A 139 -2.56 -16.96 -4.66
CA SER A 139 -2.97 -17.61 -3.41
C SER A 139 -1.92 -17.49 -2.30
N LEU A 140 -0.63 -17.52 -2.65
CA LEU A 140 0.47 -17.29 -1.71
C LEU A 140 0.50 -15.84 -1.25
N ALA A 141 0.34 -14.90 -2.19
CA ALA A 141 0.32 -13.48 -1.91
C ALA A 141 -0.81 -13.09 -0.95
N ALA A 142 -2.01 -13.66 -1.16
CA ALA A 142 -3.17 -13.47 -0.30
C ALA A 142 -2.95 -14.04 1.12
N ARG A 143 -2.41 -15.27 1.24
CA ARG A 143 -2.12 -15.88 2.55
C ARG A 143 -1.10 -15.06 3.34
N ASN A 144 -0.02 -14.62 2.68
CA ASN A 144 0.98 -13.75 3.28
C ASN A 144 0.38 -12.40 3.71
N ALA A 145 -0.46 -11.78 2.88
CA ALA A 145 -1.15 -10.54 3.23
C ALA A 145 -1.99 -10.70 4.50
N VAL A 146 -2.80 -11.77 4.59
CA VAL A 146 -3.62 -12.06 5.77
C VAL A 146 -2.75 -12.26 7.01
N ASN A 147 -1.65 -13.01 6.91
CA ASN A 147 -0.74 -13.22 8.02
C ASN A 147 -0.15 -11.88 8.54
N VAL A 148 0.31 -11.03 7.64
CA VAL A 148 0.86 -9.69 7.98
C VAL A 148 -0.21 -8.85 8.68
N VAL A 149 -1.44 -8.81 8.14
CA VAL A 149 -2.55 -8.04 8.70
C VAL A 149 -2.94 -8.56 10.09
N LEU A 150 -3.06 -9.88 10.28
CA LEU A 150 -3.37 -10.47 11.58
C LEU A 150 -2.29 -10.12 12.62
N ARG A 151 -1.02 -10.16 12.22
CA ARG A 151 0.08 -9.75 13.09
C ARG A 151 0.01 -8.26 13.44
N PHE A 152 -0.28 -7.41 12.45
CA PHE A 152 -0.46 -5.97 12.66
C PHE A 152 -1.59 -5.67 13.65
N VAL A 153 -2.76 -6.30 13.47
CA VAL A 153 -3.90 -6.14 14.39
C VAL A 153 -3.53 -6.57 15.81
N SER A 154 -2.80 -7.68 15.96
CA SER A 154 -2.33 -8.12 17.28
C SER A 154 -1.40 -7.10 17.94
N LEU A 155 -0.48 -6.50 17.18
CA LEU A 155 0.41 -5.45 17.68
C LEU A 155 -0.39 -4.20 18.09
N LEU A 156 -1.35 -3.79 17.26
CA LEU A 156 -2.19 -2.63 17.54
C LEU A 156 -3.02 -2.83 18.82
N LEU A 157 -3.63 -3.99 19.01
CA LEU A 157 -4.41 -4.29 20.21
C LEU A 157 -3.56 -4.22 21.49
N ARG A 158 -2.31 -4.72 21.43
CA ARG A 158 -1.36 -4.64 22.56
C ARG A 158 -0.95 -3.21 22.86
N GLU A 159 -0.68 -2.42 21.84
CA GLU A 159 -0.32 -1.01 21.99
C GLU A 159 -1.46 -0.22 22.63
N VAL A 160 -2.68 -0.40 22.13
CA VAL A 160 -3.89 0.21 22.69
C VAL A 160 -4.07 -0.17 24.16
N GLN A 161 -3.93 -1.46 24.50
CA GLN A 161 -4.02 -1.92 25.90
C GLN A 161 -2.96 -1.25 26.80
N THR A 162 -1.73 -1.11 26.29
CA THR A 162 -0.64 -0.46 27.03
C THR A 162 -0.95 1.01 27.30
N LEU A 163 -1.48 1.73 26.31
CA LEU A 163 -1.90 3.12 26.46
C LEU A 163 -3.05 3.27 27.47
N TYR A 164 -4.05 2.39 27.43
CA TYR A 164 -5.14 2.40 28.40
C TYR A 164 -4.65 2.14 29.83
N SER A 165 -3.76 1.16 30.01
CA SER A 165 -3.18 0.85 31.32
C SER A 165 -2.29 1.99 31.85
N ALA A 166 -1.58 2.72 30.97
CA ALA A 166 -0.81 3.90 31.36
C ALA A 166 -1.68 5.09 31.78
N GLN A 167 -2.89 5.24 31.20
CA GLN A 167 -3.84 6.31 31.53
C GLN A 167 -4.69 6.03 32.78
N SER A 168 -4.91 4.76 33.12
CA SER A 168 -5.70 4.33 34.29
C SER A 168 -4.88 4.13 35.57
N GLY A 169 -3.57 4.43 35.53
CA GLY A 169 -2.67 4.41 36.68
C GLY A 169 -2.74 5.66 37.58
N LEU A 170 -3.95 6.13 37.88
CA LEU A 170 -4.28 7.11 38.92
C LEU A 170 -5.36 6.53 39.84
#